data_AF-A0A838ZRI3-F1
#
_entry.id   AF-A0A838ZRI3-F1
#
_cell.length_a   1.000
_cell.length_b   1.000
_cell.length_c   1.000
_cell.angle_alpha   90.00
_cell.angle_beta   90.00
_cell.angle_gamma   90.00
#
_symmetry.space_group_name_H-M   'P 1'
#
loop_
_entity.id
_entity.type
_entity.pdbx_description
1 polymer ?
#
loop_
_entity_poly.entity_id
_entity_poly.type
_entity_poly.pdbx_seq_one_letter_code
_entity_poly.pdbx_strand_id
1 'polypeptide(L)'
;MKNNQPILLLGIGIFFWLAISGFGYAIKKLFMDFMMNMENGNGIWIGIIGETFELVFILAGLKYLIHILKSKVIKLETLFFVVIGLLFLSQIFQFIIPIGFEEFFRSEFYFENLELFYANTTYHFISGGIGILTYILMIILIYQSRNDILAEKDQIEKIGNSNS
;
A
#
# COMPACT_ATOMS: atom_id res chain seq x y z
N MET A 1 6.34 -30.40 8.04
CA MET A 1 7.17 -29.20 7.76
C MET A 1 7.75 -28.73 9.09
N LYS A 2 9.04 -29.00 9.36
CA LYS A 2 9.66 -28.71 10.67
C LYS A 2 10.31 -27.32 10.69
N ASN A 3 9.72 -26.45 11.52
CA ASN A 3 10.35 -25.52 12.47
C ASN A 3 11.04 -24.19 12.10
N ASN A 4 11.13 -23.71 10.85
CA ASN A 4 11.74 -22.38 10.59
C ASN A 4 10.89 -21.35 9.83
N GLN A 5 9.59 -21.53 9.71
CA GLN A 5 8.78 -20.64 8.85
C GLN A 5 8.13 -19.41 9.50
N PRO A 6 7.94 -19.27 10.83
CA PRO A 6 7.36 -18.03 11.37
C PRO A 6 8.23 -16.79 11.16
N ILE A 7 9.54 -16.91 11.42
CA ILE A 7 10.50 -15.80 11.27
C ILE A 7 10.67 -15.44 9.79
N LEU A 8 10.71 -16.43 8.90
CA LEU A 8 10.79 -16.21 7.46
C LEU A 8 9.53 -15.51 6.93
N LEU A 9 8.34 -15.94 7.36
CA LEU A 9 7.07 -15.31 7.00
C LEU A 9 6.95 -13.89 7.58
N LEU A 10 7.44 -13.67 8.81
CA LEU A 10 7.54 -12.34 9.41
C LEU A 10 8.45 -11.43 8.57
N GLY A 11 9.63 -11.92 8.19
CA GLY A 11 10.56 -11.20 7.32
C GLY A 11 9.92 -10.83 5.99
N ILE A 12 9.26 -11.78 5.32
CA ILE A 12 8.51 -11.53 4.08
C ILE A 12 7.44 -10.46 4.30
N GLY A 13 6.67 -10.56 5.39
CA GLY A 13 5.64 -9.59 5.72
C GLY A 13 6.19 -8.17 5.89
N ILE A 14 7.31 -8.02 6.61
CA ILE A 14 7.98 -6.72 6.83
C ILE A 14 8.52 -6.15 5.52
N PHE A 15 9.27 -6.94 4.74
CA PHE A 15 9.84 -6.46 3.48
C PHE A 15 8.77 -6.14 2.43
N PHE A 16 7.72 -6.95 2.37
CA PHE A 16 6.57 -6.70 1.51
C PHE A 16 5.82 -5.44 1.90
N TRP A 17 5.65 -5.20 3.21
CA TRP A 17 5.06 -3.97 3.73
C TRP A 17 5.89 -2.75 3.36
N LEU A 18 7.21 -2.79 3.61
CA LEU A 18 8.13 -1.70 3.25
C LEU A 18 8.08 -1.40 1.75
N ALA A 19 8.03 -2.43 0.91
CA ALA A 19 7.97 -2.27 -0.54
C ALA A 19 6.66 -1.62 -1.00
N ILE A 20 5.50 -2.07 -0.50
CA ILE A 20 4.20 -1.51 -0.90
C ILE A 20 3.97 -0.12 -0.34
N SER A 21 4.30 0.11 0.93
CA SER A 21 4.17 1.44 1.53
C SER A 21 5.13 2.43 0.88
N GLY A 22 6.38 2.02 0.63
CA GLY A 22 7.36 2.84 -0.09
C GLY A 22 6.91 3.19 -1.51
N PHE A 23 6.35 2.21 -2.24
CA PHE A 23 5.82 2.40 -3.58
C PHE A 23 4.57 3.28 -3.60
N GLY A 24 3.60 2.99 -2.73
CA GLY A 24 2.36 3.75 -2.60
C GLY A 24 2.64 5.21 -2.25
N TYR A 25 3.60 5.46 -1.34
CA TYR A 25 4.06 6.80 -1.01
C TYR A 25 4.71 7.52 -2.20
N ALA A 26 5.55 6.83 -2.97
CA ALA A 26 6.21 7.40 -4.14
C ALA A 26 5.20 7.81 -5.23
N ILE A 27 4.18 6.96 -5.47
CA ILE A 27 3.08 7.27 -6.39
C ILE A 27 2.24 8.44 -5.86
N LYS A 28 1.89 8.44 -4.57
CA LYS A 28 1.21 9.58 -3.92
C LYS A 28 1.97 10.88 -4.17
N LYS A 29 3.28 10.89 -3.95
CA LYS A 29 4.13 12.06 -4.17
C LYS A 29 4.12 12.52 -5.62
N LEU A 30 4.29 11.60 -6.56
CA LEU A 30 4.21 11.92 -7.99
C LEU A 30 2.88 12.58 -8.37
N PHE A 31 1.76 12.03 -7.90
CA PHE A 31 0.44 12.59 -8.20
C PHE A 31 0.23 13.95 -7.53
N MET A 32 0.70 14.11 -6.30
CA MET A 32 0.66 15.41 -5.62
C MET A 32 1.47 16.46 -6.39
N ASP A 33 2.68 16.12 -6.83
CA ASP A 33 3.51 17.01 -7.64
C ASP A 33 2.83 17.35 -8.97
N PHE A 34 2.23 16.38 -9.66
CA PHE A 34 1.45 16.64 -10.89
C PHE A 34 0.30 17.63 -10.62
N MET A 35 -0.46 17.41 -9.56
CA MET A 35 -1.62 18.25 -9.23
C MET A 35 -1.22 19.64 -8.76
N MET A 36 -0.10 19.79 -8.05
CA MET A 36 0.45 21.08 -7.66
C MET A 36 0.87 21.92 -8.87
N ASN A 37 1.22 21.27 -9.98
CA ASN A 37 1.54 21.96 -11.23
C ASN A 37 0.32 22.43 -12.04
N MET A 38 -0.90 22.06 -11.63
CA MET A 38 -2.12 22.49 -12.32
C MET A 38 -2.56 23.90 -11.88
N GLU A 39 -3.02 24.71 -12.84
CA GLU A 39 -3.50 26.10 -12.61
C GLU A 39 -4.63 26.19 -11.55
N ASN A 40 -5.43 25.14 -11.38
CA ASN A 40 -6.53 25.07 -10.39
C ASN A 40 -6.23 24.07 -9.26
N GLY A 41 -4.96 23.92 -8.87
CA GLY A 41 -4.52 23.01 -7.82
C GLY A 41 -5.11 23.34 -6.45
N ASN A 42 -6.24 22.73 -6.09
CA ASN A 42 -6.83 22.89 -4.76
C ASN A 42 -6.18 21.92 -3.76
N GLY A 43 -5.59 22.46 -2.69
CA GLY A 43 -4.91 21.69 -1.66
C GLY A 43 -5.75 20.57 -1.02
N ILE A 44 -7.08 20.73 -0.93
CA ILE A 44 -7.97 19.69 -0.42
C ILE A 44 -8.04 18.50 -1.38
N TRP A 45 -8.22 18.77 -2.68
CA TRP A 45 -8.31 17.72 -3.70
C TRP A 45 -6.97 17.00 -3.89
N ILE A 46 -5.86 17.74 -3.86
CA ILE A 46 -4.50 17.19 -3.86
C ILE A 46 -4.33 16.20 -2.71
N GLY A 47 -4.78 16.58 -1.52
CA GLY A 47 -4.75 15.75 -0.33
C GLY A 47 -5.60 14.48 -0.45
N ILE A 48 -6.89 14.63 -0.77
CA ILE A 48 -7.82 13.49 -0.90
C ILE A 48 -7.30 12.48 -1.92
N ILE A 49 -6.87 12.94 -3.10
CA ILE A 49 -6.40 12.07 -4.17
C ILE A 49 -5.10 11.36 -3.75
N GLY A 50 -4.13 12.10 -3.21
CA GLY A 50 -2.86 11.51 -2.75
C GLY A 50 -3.05 10.44 -1.68
N GLU A 51 -3.87 10.73 -0.66
CA GLU A 51 -4.18 9.78 0.41
C GLU A 51 -4.98 8.56 -0.09
N THR A 52 -5.88 8.75 -1.05
CA THR A 52 -6.66 7.66 -1.65
C THR A 52 -5.76 6.70 -2.44
N PHE A 53 -4.78 7.21 -3.19
CA PHE A 53 -3.83 6.35 -3.90
C PHE A 53 -3.03 5.47 -2.93
N GLU A 54 -2.48 6.06 -1.87
CA GLU A 54 -1.73 5.32 -0.85
C GLU A 54 -2.61 4.24 -0.19
N LEU A 55 -3.84 4.58 0.17
CA LEU A 55 -4.84 3.63 0.68
C LEU A 55 -5.05 2.45 -0.28
N VAL A 56 -5.30 2.71 -1.57
CA VAL A 56 -5.56 1.67 -2.58
C VAL A 56 -4.39 0.72 -2.70
N PHE A 57 -3.15 1.23 -2.74
CA PHE A 57 -1.95 0.39 -2.82
C PHE A 57 -1.75 -0.47 -1.58
N ILE A 58 -1.97 0.09 -0.39
CA ILE A 58 -1.88 -0.65 0.87
C ILE A 58 -2.91 -1.78 0.91
N LEU A 59 -4.18 -1.50 0.58
CA LEU A 59 -5.24 -2.51 0.61
C LEU A 59 -5.05 -3.59 -0.46
N ALA A 60 -4.68 -3.20 -1.69
CA ALA A 60 -4.40 -4.15 -2.77
C ALA A 60 -3.19 -5.03 -2.43
N GLY A 61 -2.13 -4.42 -1.89
CA GLY A 61 -0.94 -5.12 -1.41
C GLY A 61 -1.25 -6.12 -0.31
N LEU A 62 -1.98 -5.71 0.74
CA LEU A 62 -2.39 -6.61 1.81
C LEU A 62 -3.22 -7.78 1.29
N LYS A 63 -4.19 -7.52 0.40
CA LYS A 63 -5.01 -8.58 -0.22
C LYS A 63 -4.15 -9.56 -1.02
N TYR A 64 -3.17 -9.07 -1.77
CA TYR A 64 -2.22 -9.90 -2.51
C TYR A 64 -1.34 -10.75 -1.58
N LEU A 65 -0.84 -10.19 -0.47
CA LEU A 65 -0.08 -10.94 0.53
C LEU A 65 -0.91 -12.07 1.13
N ILE A 66 -2.14 -11.76 1.57
CA ILE A 66 -3.07 -12.75 2.11
C ILE A 66 -3.31 -13.87 1.09
N HIS A 67 -3.54 -13.51 -0.18
CA HIS A 67 -3.72 -14.49 -1.25
C HIS A 67 -2.51 -15.43 -1.39
N ILE A 68 -1.29 -14.89 -1.38
CA ILE A 68 -0.08 -15.71 -1.46
C ILE A 68 0.10 -16.59 -0.22
N LEU A 69 -0.14 -16.06 0.97
CA LEU A 69 -0.02 -16.80 2.23
C LEU A 69 -1.04 -17.94 2.35
N LYS A 70 -2.21 -17.80 1.71
CA LYS A 70 -3.22 -18.87 1.59
C LYS A 70 -2.84 -19.95 0.56
N SER A 71 -1.86 -19.71 -0.30
CA SER A 71 -1.42 -20.71 -1.28
C SER A 71 -0.74 -21.90 -0.59
N LYS A 72 -1.10 -23.12 -1.00
CA LYS A 72 -0.46 -24.37 -0.52
C LYS A 72 1.05 -24.43 -0.81
N VAL A 73 1.50 -23.67 -1.81
CA VAL A 73 2.91 -23.55 -2.20
C VAL A 73 3.24 -22.07 -2.31
N ILE A 74 3.99 -21.56 -1.33
CA ILE A 74 4.50 -20.20 -1.35
C ILE A 74 5.77 -20.20 -2.21
N LYS A 75 5.68 -19.62 -3.41
CA LYS A 75 6.85 -19.39 -4.28
C LYS A 75 7.60 -18.15 -3.79
N LEU A 76 8.56 -18.37 -2.88
CA LEU A 76 9.36 -17.30 -2.26
C LEU A 76 10.08 -16.43 -3.30
N GLU A 77 10.55 -17.02 -4.39
CA GLU A 77 11.18 -16.30 -5.50
C GLU A 77 10.24 -15.26 -6.12
N THR A 78 8.97 -15.60 -6.34
CA THR A 78 7.98 -14.68 -6.89
C THR A 78 7.72 -13.51 -5.94
N LEU A 79 7.57 -13.78 -4.64
CA LEU A 79 7.45 -12.73 -3.61
C LEU A 79 8.67 -11.81 -3.61
N PHE A 80 9.87 -12.40 -3.66
CA PHE A 80 11.13 -11.66 -3.67
C PHE A 80 11.25 -10.74 -4.90
N PHE A 81 10.94 -11.24 -6.10
CA PHE A 81 10.96 -10.41 -7.32
C PHE A 81 9.92 -9.29 -7.29
N VAL A 82 8.72 -9.54 -6.75
CA VAL A 82 7.71 -8.50 -6.57
C VAL A 82 8.21 -7.42 -5.62
N VAL A 83 8.77 -7.80 -4.47
CA VAL A 83 9.30 -6.87 -3.47
C VAL A 83 10.44 -6.04 -4.04
N ILE A 84 11.43 -6.67 -4.69
CA ILE A 84 12.54 -5.95 -5.32
C ILE A 84 12.04 -5.04 -6.44
N GLY A 85 11.13 -5.52 -7.29
CA GLY A 85 10.54 -4.73 -8.36
C GLY A 85 9.85 -3.48 -7.82
N LEU A 86 9.04 -3.62 -6.76
CA LEU A 86 8.37 -2.48 -6.12
C LEU A 86 9.37 -1.52 -5.47
N LEU A 87 10.39 -2.02 -4.78
CA LEU A 87 11.44 -1.17 -4.20
C LEU A 87 12.20 -0.40 -5.29
N PHE A 88 12.60 -1.08 -6.36
CA PHE A 88 13.30 -0.46 -7.49
C PHE A 88 12.43 0.61 -8.17
N LEU A 89 11.17 0.29 -8.47
CA LEU A 89 10.22 1.27 -9.02
C LEU A 89 10.01 2.45 -8.05
N SER A 90 9.94 2.19 -6.74
CA SER A 90 9.84 3.26 -5.74
C SER A 90 11.03 4.21 -5.83
N GLN A 91 12.25 3.70 -6.02
CA GLN A 91 13.44 4.54 -6.20
C GLN A 91 13.36 5.36 -7.49
N ILE A 92 12.87 4.80 -8.60
CA ILE A 92 12.64 5.56 -9.84
C ILE A 92 11.67 6.72 -9.60
N PHE A 93 10.53 6.45 -8.95
CA PHE A 93 9.53 7.45 -8.63
C PHE A 93 9.99 8.50 -7.61
N GLN A 94 10.89 8.13 -6.69
CA GLN A 94 11.41 9.06 -5.67
C GLN A 94 12.55 9.94 -6.16
N PHE A 95 13.38 9.46 -7.09
CA PHE A 95 14.60 10.17 -7.49
C PHE A 95 14.61 10.58 -8.95
N ILE A 96 14.29 9.67 -9.86
CA ILE A 96 14.47 9.93 -11.30
C ILE A 96 13.36 10.84 -11.81
N ILE A 97 12.12 10.55 -11.43
CA ILE A 97 10.98 11.30 -11.95
C ILE A 97 10.94 12.73 -11.40
N PRO A 98 11.15 13.00 -10.10
CA PRO A 98 11.17 14.35 -9.59
C PRO A 98 12.24 15.23 -10.27
N ILE A 99 13.45 14.71 -10.51
CA ILE A 99 14.49 15.47 -11.23
C ILE A 99 13.99 15.92 -12.61
N GLY A 100 13.37 15.02 -13.38
CA GLY A 100 12.78 15.38 -14.68
C GLY A 100 11.53 16.25 -14.56
N PHE A 101 10.75 16.11 -13.48
CA PHE A 101 9.55 16.91 -13.26
C PHE A 101 9.90 18.36 -12.89
N GLU A 102 10.93 18.55 -12.07
CA GLU A 102 11.40 19.87 -11.67
C GLU A 102 11.99 20.66 -12.84
N GLU A 103 12.73 20.00 -13.73
CA GLU A 103 13.36 20.66 -14.88
C GLU A 103 12.38 20.97 -16.03
N PHE A 104 11.37 20.12 -16.26
CA PHE A 104 10.54 20.21 -17.46
C PHE A 104 9.05 20.51 -17.21
N PHE A 105 8.54 20.25 -16.00
CA PHE A 105 7.10 20.29 -15.70
C PHE A 105 6.72 21.24 -14.56
N ARG A 106 7.68 21.91 -13.91
CA ARG A 106 7.40 22.85 -12.84
C ARG A 106 6.74 24.12 -13.39
N SER A 107 5.46 24.31 -13.10
CA SER A 107 4.68 25.48 -13.49
C SER A 107 4.86 26.63 -12.49
N GLU A 108 4.49 27.85 -12.90
CA GLU A 108 4.52 29.03 -12.05
C GLU A 108 3.60 28.91 -10.82
N PHE A 109 2.53 28.11 -10.93
CA PHE A 109 1.57 27.85 -9.85
C PHE A 109 2.09 26.87 -8.79
N TYR A 110 3.18 26.15 -9.05
CA TYR A 110 3.62 25.06 -8.17
C TYR A 110 3.86 25.51 -6.73
N PHE A 111 4.64 26.59 -6.55
CA PHE A 111 4.99 27.06 -5.20
C PHE A 111 3.79 27.68 -4.48
N GLU A 112 2.92 28.38 -5.20
CA GLU A 112 1.68 28.92 -4.65
C GLU A 112 0.75 27.79 -4.17
N ASN A 113 0.52 26.79 -5.02
CA ASN A 113 -0.28 25.61 -4.67
C ASN A 113 0.34 24.80 -3.53
N LEU A 114 1.67 24.70 -3.48
CA LEU A 114 2.41 24.03 -2.42
C LEU A 114 2.21 24.73 -1.07
N GLU A 115 2.31 26.06 -1.05
CA GLU A 115 2.08 26.88 0.16
C GLU A 115 0.63 26.76 0.64
N LEU A 116 -0.33 26.91 -0.28
CA LEU A 116 -1.76 26.73 0.00
C LEU A 116 -2.08 25.32 0.51
N PHE A 117 -1.39 24.30 -0.01
CA PHE A 117 -1.53 22.93 0.42
C PHE A 117 -1.04 22.72 1.86
N TYR A 118 0.16 23.20 2.20
CA TYR A 118 0.72 23.03 3.55
C TYR A 118 0.03 23.89 4.61
N ALA A 119 -0.53 25.03 4.23
CA ALA A 119 -1.33 25.87 5.14
C ALA A 119 -2.74 25.29 5.43
N ASN A 120 -3.16 24.25 4.69
CA ASN A 120 -4.51 23.73 4.77
C ASN A 120 -4.70 22.76 5.96
N THR A 121 -5.26 23.25 7.06
CA THR A 121 -5.55 22.41 8.23
C THR A 121 -6.60 21.34 7.97
N THR A 122 -7.56 21.57 7.05
CA THR A 122 -8.56 20.58 6.65
C THR A 122 -7.91 19.35 6.01
N TYR A 123 -6.81 19.54 5.26
CA TYR A 123 -6.04 18.42 4.71
C TYR A 123 -5.51 17.50 5.81
N HIS A 124 -4.97 18.03 6.91
CA HIS A 124 -4.46 17.20 8.01
C HIS A 124 -5.54 16.34 8.65
N PHE A 125 -6.76 16.85 8.81
CA PHE A 125 -7.90 16.07 9.31
C PHE A 125 -8.31 14.97 8.34
N ILE A 126 -8.35 15.27 7.03
CA ILE A 126 -8.67 14.28 5.99
C ILE A 126 -7.61 13.18 5.94
N SER A 127 -6.33 13.57 5.91
CA SER A 127 -5.18 12.65 5.92
C SER A 127 -5.21 11.76 7.16
N GLY A 128 -5.42 12.34 8.35
CA GLY A 128 -5.59 11.56 9.59
C GLY A 128 -6.78 10.60 9.54
N GLY A 129 -7.92 11.05 9.01
CA GLY A 129 -9.12 10.23 8.84
C GLY A 129 -8.92 9.05 7.88
N ILE A 130 -8.30 9.30 6.72
CA ILE A 130 -7.96 8.24 5.74
C ILE A 130 -6.91 7.29 6.32
N GLY A 131 -5.94 7.80 7.08
CA GLY A 131 -4.98 6.98 7.80
C GLY A 131 -5.66 6.01 8.76
N ILE A 132 -6.54 6.51 9.63
CA ILE A 132 -7.32 5.67 10.56
C ILE A 132 -8.18 4.66 9.79
N LEU A 133 -8.86 5.09 8.73
CA LEU A 133 -9.68 4.22 7.89
C LEU A 133 -8.85 3.09 7.27
N THR A 134 -7.62 3.39 6.81
CA THR A 134 -6.68 2.38 6.28
C THR A 134 -6.46 1.27 7.30
N TYR A 135 -6.11 1.62 8.54
CA TYR A 135 -5.89 0.63 9.61
C TYR A 135 -7.14 -0.18 9.93
N ILE A 136 -8.32 0.47 10.00
CA ILE A 136 -9.59 -0.24 10.23
C ILE A 136 -9.85 -1.27 9.12
N LEU A 137 -9.68 -0.87 7.86
CA LEU A 137 -9.88 -1.76 6.71
C LEU A 137 -8.86 -2.90 6.68
N MET A 138 -7.60 -2.64 7.05
CA MET A 138 -6.59 -3.69 7.19
C MET A 138 -6.98 -4.72 8.26
N ILE A 139 -7.44 -4.27 9.44
CA ILE A 139 -7.91 -5.13 10.52
C ILE A 139 -9.08 -6.01 10.04
N ILE A 140 -10.04 -5.41 9.33
CA ILE A 140 -11.20 -6.13 8.77
C ILE A 140 -10.73 -7.22 7.79
N LEU A 141 -9.84 -6.89 6.85
CA LEU A 141 -9.33 -7.84 5.87
C LEU A 141 -8.56 -9.00 6.52
N ILE A 142 -7.72 -8.71 7.51
CA ILE A 142 -6.99 -9.73 8.26
C ILE A 142 -7.96 -10.62 9.05
N TYR A 143 -8.95 -10.02 9.72
CA TYR A 143 -9.94 -10.73 10.50
C TYR A 143 -10.81 -11.66 9.64
N GLN A 144 -11.32 -11.16 8.51
CA GLN A 144 -12.07 -11.95 7.54
C GLN A 144 -11.23 -13.11 7.02
N SER A 145 -10.00 -12.83 6.59
CA SER A 145 -9.08 -13.86 6.10
C SER A 145 -8.83 -14.97 7.12
N ARG A 146 -8.69 -14.63 8.40
CA ARG A 146 -8.51 -15.61 9.49
C ARG A 146 -9.75 -16.49 9.65
N ASN A 147 -10.94 -15.89 9.65
CA ASN A 147 -12.19 -16.64 9.83
C ASN A 147 -12.44 -17.61 8.67
N ASP A 148 -12.13 -17.21 7.43
CA ASP A 148 -12.21 -18.12 6.28
C ASP A 148 -11.33 -19.37 6.47
N ILE A 149 -10.10 -19.19 6.95
CA ILE A 149 -9.15 -20.29 7.20
C ILE A 149 -9.68 -21.22 8.30
N LEU A 150 -10.27 -20.66 9.35
CA LEU A 150 -10.86 -21.46 10.44
C LEU A 150 -12.09 -22.25 9.95
N ALA A 151 -12.95 -21.62 9.15
CA ALA A 151 -14.14 -22.26 8.60
C ALA A 151 -13.79 -23.41 7.65
N GLU A 152 -12.78 -23.25 6.79
CA GLU A 152 -12.27 -24.33 5.93
C GLU A 152 -11.74 -25.51 6.76
N LYS A 153 -11.02 -25.23 7.85
CA LYS A 153 -10.49 -26.27 8.75
C LYS A 153 -11.62 -27.06 9.42
N ASP A 154 -12.64 -26.38 9.95
CA ASP A 154 -13.78 -27.03 10.59
C ASP A 154 -14.56 -27.94 9.63
N GLN A 155 -14.66 -27.57 8.35
CA GLN A 155 -15.29 -28.41 7.33
C GLN A 155 -14.49 -29.68 7.04
N ILE A 156 -13.16 -29.59 6.97
CA ILE A 156 -12.27 -30.74 6.76
C ILE A 156 -12.36 -31.73 7.93
N GLU A 157 -12.39 -31.23 9.17
CA GLU A 157 -12.51 -32.07 10.37
C GLU A 157 -13.86 -32.80 10.43
N LYS A 158 -14.95 -32.15 10.00
CA LYS A 158 -16.28 -32.79 9.90
C LYS A 158 -16.32 -33.94 8.88
N ILE A 159 -15.68 -33.78 7.72
CA ILE A 159 -15.60 -34.83 6.69
C ILE A 159 -14.72 -35.99 7.16
N GLY A 160 -13.63 -35.70 7.87
CA GLY A 160 -12.75 -36.72 8.44
C GLY A 160 -13.47 -37.60 9.47
N ASN A 161 -14.30 -37.01 10.32
CA ASN A 161 -15.06 -37.71 11.36
C ASN A 161 -16.30 -38.46 10.84
N SER A 162 -16.84 -38.11 9.66
CA SER A 162 -17.98 -38.84 9.07
C SER A 162 -17.59 -40.11 8.33
N ASN A 163 -16.29 -40.32 8.07
CA ASN A 163 -15.76 -41.47 7.33
C ASN A 163 -15.06 -42.51 8.23
N SER A 164 -15.09 -42.30 9.55
CA SER A 164 -14.56 -43.18 10.61
C SER A 164 -15.70 -43.82 11.40
#